data_AF-A0A3D1J0L8-F1
#
_entry.id   AF-A0A3D1J0L8-F1
#
_cell.length_a   1.000
_cell.length_b   1.000
_cell.length_c   1.000
_cell.angle_alpha   90.00
_cell.angle_beta   90.00
_cell.angle_gamma   90.00
#
_symmetry.space_group_name_H-M   'P 1'
#
loop_
_entity.id
_entity.type
_entity.pdbx_description
1 polymer ?
#
loop_
_entity_poly.entity_id
_entity_poly.type
_entity_poly.pdbx_seq_one_letter_code
_entity_poly.pdbx_strand_id
1 'polypeptide(L)'
;MFTRKNHATSLCIFCKVVDYYGDIGICWRLARQLQQEHGIAVTLWVDDLQSFQRICPDVVIDAADQQLAGVTVRHWRNQEGVFTAGDVADIVIEFFACDIPPGYIAAMAECNPRPVWLNLEGLSA
;
A
#
# COMPACT_ATOMS: atom_id res chain seq x y z
N MET A 1 23.85 -16.71 -19.66
CA MET A 1 22.52 -17.15 -19.19
C MET A 1 22.09 -16.14 -18.13
N PHE A 2 21.38 -15.09 -18.51
CA PHE A 2 20.93 -14.06 -17.58
C PHE A 2 19.82 -14.65 -16.71
N THR A 3 20.13 -14.99 -15.47
CA THR A 3 19.14 -15.33 -14.46
C THR A 3 18.24 -14.10 -14.30
N ARG A 4 16.96 -14.22 -14.71
CA ARG A 4 15.93 -13.22 -14.38
C ARG A 4 15.90 -13.09 -12.86
N LYS A 5 16.51 -12.02 -12.33
CA LYS A 5 16.46 -11.69 -10.90
C LYS A 5 15.02 -11.28 -10.57
N ASN A 6 14.44 -12.00 -9.61
CA ASN A 6 13.22 -11.71 -8.84
C ASN A 6 12.35 -10.56 -9.34
N HIS A 7 11.23 -10.90 -9.98
CA HIS A 7 10.10 -9.98 -9.94
C HIS A 7 9.68 -9.84 -8.48
N ALA A 8 9.61 -8.61 -7.96
CA ALA A 8 8.98 -8.35 -6.67
C ALA A 8 7.55 -8.91 -6.74
N THR A 9 7.22 -9.80 -5.82
CA THR A 9 5.95 -10.54 -5.84
C THR A 9 4.87 -9.83 -5.04
N SER A 10 5.27 -8.95 -4.11
CA SER A 10 4.37 -8.25 -3.21
C SER A 10 4.74 -6.77 -3.05
N LEU A 11 3.72 -5.92 -2.91
CA LEU A 11 3.89 -4.48 -2.75
C LEU A 11 2.84 -3.92 -1.77
N CYS A 12 3.28 -3.11 -0.80
CA CYS A 12 2.40 -2.35 0.09
C CYS A 12 2.42 -0.88 -0.29
N ILE A 13 1.25 -0.25 -0.39
CA ILE A 13 1.09 1.21 -0.56
C ILE A 13 0.41 1.74 0.70
N PHE A 14 1.03 2.70 1.36
CA PHE A 14 0.44 3.45 2.46
C PHE A 14 -0.11 4.77 1.91
N CYS A 15 -1.42 4.94 2.02
CA CYS A 15 -2.13 6.13 1.59
C CYS A 15 -2.81 6.76 2.81
N LYS A 16 -2.35 7.95 3.17
CA LYS A 16 -3.03 8.83 4.12
C LYS A 16 -3.84 9.85 3.33
N VAL A 17 -5.14 9.86 3.49
CA VAL A 17 -6.05 10.75 2.75
C VAL A 17 -6.01 12.13 3.36
N VAL A 18 -5.37 13.08 2.68
CA VAL A 18 -5.33 14.49 3.09
C VAL A 18 -6.13 15.35 2.11
N ASP A 19 -5.99 15.11 0.80
CA ASP A 19 -6.71 15.83 -0.25
C ASP A 19 -7.96 15.07 -0.72
N TYR A 20 -8.85 14.71 0.21
CA TYR A 20 -10.13 14.02 -0.02
C TYR A 20 -10.07 12.82 -1.00
N TYR A 21 -10.14 13.08 -2.31
CA TYR A 21 -10.17 12.07 -3.37
C TYR A 21 -8.88 11.99 -4.19
N GLY A 22 -8.02 13.02 -4.15
CA GLY A 22 -6.79 13.08 -4.94
C GLY A 22 -5.85 11.94 -4.59
N ASP A 23 -5.49 11.85 -3.31
CA ASP A 23 -4.47 10.91 -2.84
C ASP A 23 -4.88 9.45 -3.04
N ILE A 24 -6.07 9.11 -2.54
CA ILE A 24 -6.61 7.77 -2.65
C ILE A 24 -6.95 7.40 -4.10
N GLY A 25 -7.35 8.36 -4.93
CA GLY A 25 -7.58 8.13 -6.36
C GLY A 25 -6.31 7.74 -7.10
N ILE A 26 -5.18 8.38 -6.79
CA ILE A 26 -3.87 8.05 -7.36
C ILE A 26 -3.41 6.68 -6.86
N CYS A 27 -3.43 6.47 -5.54
CA CYS A 27 -3.02 5.20 -4.93
C CYS A 27 -3.84 4.02 -5.45
N TRP A 28 -5.17 4.18 -5.56
CA TRP A 28 -6.06 3.14 -6.07
C TRP A 28 -5.79 2.81 -7.54
N ARG A 29 -5.58 3.84 -8.37
CA ARG A 29 -5.25 3.64 -9.79
C ARG A 29 -3.94 2.87 -9.92
N LEU A 30 -2.91 3.27 -9.18
CA LEU A 30 -1.60 2.61 -9.18
C LEU A 30 -1.71 1.15 -8.70
N ALA A 31 -2.39 0.91 -7.58
CA ALA A 31 -2.56 -0.43 -7.01
C ALA A 31 -3.22 -1.38 -8.01
N ARG A 32 -4.30 -0.94 -8.65
CA ARG A 32 -4.98 -1.73 -9.67
C ARG A 32 -4.10 -1.99 -10.89
N GLN A 33 -3.37 -0.99 -11.37
CA GLN A 33 -2.52 -1.16 -12.55
C GLN A 33 -1.41 -2.19 -12.28
N LEU A 34 -0.74 -2.11 -11.12
CA LEU A 34 0.28 -3.07 -10.71
C LEU A 34 -0.26 -4.50 -10.59
N GLN A 35 -1.47 -4.65 -10.05
CA GLN A 35 -2.12 -5.95 -9.94
C GLN A 35 -2.51 -6.50 -11.33
N GLN A 36 -3.18 -5.69 -12.16
CA GLN A 36 -3.80 -6.15 -13.40
C GLN A 36 -2.79 -6.32 -14.54
N GLU A 37 -1.82 -5.41 -14.65
CA GLU A 37 -0.86 -5.39 -15.77
C GLU A 37 0.44 -6.14 -15.44
N HIS A 38 0.79 -6.25 -14.15
CA HIS A 38 2.06 -6.84 -13.71
C HIS A 38 1.91 -8.05 -12.77
N GLY A 39 0.68 -8.38 -12.34
CA GLY A 39 0.43 -9.55 -11.47
C GLY A 39 1.05 -9.42 -10.07
N ILE A 40 1.35 -8.20 -9.63
CA ILE A 40 1.95 -7.94 -8.31
C ILE A 40 0.86 -8.09 -7.24
N ALA A 41 1.16 -8.78 -6.14
CA ALA A 41 0.26 -8.85 -5.00
C ALA A 41 0.28 -7.52 -4.23
N VAL A 42 -0.69 -6.65 -4.47
CA VAL A 42 -0.76 -5.33 -3.87
C VAL A 42 -1.62 -5.33 -2.60
N THR A 43 -1.08 -4.74 -1.54
CA THR A 43 -1.84 -4.32 -0.35
C THR A 43 -1.89 -2.80 -0.28
N LEU A 44 -3.09 -2.23 -0.31
CA LEU A 44 -3.34 -0.81 -0.16
C LEU A 44 -3.87 -0.53 1.25
N TRP A 45 -3.04 0.12 2.07
CA TRP A 45 -3.42 0.63 3.38
C TRP A 45 -4.01 2.04 3.22
N VAL A 46 -5.21 2.24 3.77
CA VAL A 46 -5.96 3.49 3.66
C VAL A 46 -6.47 3.88 5.04
N ASP A 47 -6.25 5.12 5.47
CA ASP A 47 -6.74 5.62 6.77
C ASP A 47 -8.23 6.01 6.73
N ASP A 48 -8.67 6.63 5.64
CA ASP A 48 -10.07 7.03 5.41
C ASP A 48 -10.75 6.21 4.30
N LEU A 49 -11.38 5.10 4.71
CA LEU A 49 -12.21 4.28 3.82
C LEU A 49 -13.50 4.99 3.36
N GLN A 50 -13.97 6.02 4.07
CA GLN A 50 -15.18 6.76 3.67
C GLN A 50 -14.91 7.59 2.43
N SER A 51 -13.76 8.26 2.37
CA SER A 51 -13.30 8.95 1.15
C SER A 51 -13.04 7.95 0.02
N PHE A 52 -12.46 6.78 0.33
CA PHE A 52 -12.23 5.75 -0.68
C PHE A 52 -13.54 5.21 -1.30
N GLN A 53 -14.58 5.00 -0.49
CA GLN A 53 -15.87 4.50 -0.96
C GLN A 53 -16.52 5.42 -2.02
N ARG A 54 -16.22 6.71 -2.01
CA ARG A 54 -16.71 7.65 -3.05
C ARG A 54 -16.10 7.37 -4.43
N ILE A 55 -14.89 6.82 -4.47
CA ILE A 55 -14.18 6.44 -5.70
C ILE A 55 -14.48 4.99 -6.09
N CYS A 56 -14.60 4.10 -5.10
CA CYS A 56 -14.92 2.69 -5.28
C CYS A 56 -16.11 2.31 -4.37
N PRO A 57 -17.35 2.35 -4.88
CA PRO A 57 -18.56 2.11 -4.08
C PRO A 57 -18.63 0.75 -3.39
N ASP A 58 -17.91 -0.24 -3.91
CA ASP A 58 -17.84 -1.59 -3.35
C ASP A 58 -17.01 -1.67 -2.05
N VAL A 59 -16.32 -0.59 -1.67
CA VAL A 59 -15.57 -0.50 -0.41
C VAL A 59 -16.54 -0.61 0.77
N VAL A 60 -16.26 -1.55 1.65
CA VAL A 60 -16.95 -1.71 2.94
C VAL A 60 -16.16 -0.95 4.00
N ILE A 61 -16.71 0.16 4.49
CA ILE A 61 -16.01 1.10 5.38
C ILE A 61 -15.68 0.53 6.77
N ASP A 62 -16.45 -0.45 7.25
CA ASP A 62 -16.26 -1.07 8.57
C ASP A 62 -15.34 -2.29 8.52
N ALA A 63 -14.95 -2.75 7.33
CA ALA A 63 -14.09 -3.91 7.14
C ALA A 63 -12.62 -3.54 7.34
N ALA A 64 -11.94 -4.25 8.23
CA ALA A 64 -10.51 -4.07 8.46
C ALA A 64 -9.63 -4.57 7.29
N ASP A 65 -10.09 -5.60 6.59
CA ASP A 65 -9.44 -6.17 5.40
C ASP A 65 -10.53 -6.55 4.38
N GLN A 66 -10.30 -6.26 3.10
CA GLN A 66 -11.20 -6.60 2.00
C GLN A 66 -10.43 -6.78 0.69
N GLN A 67 -11.01 -7.54 -0.25
CA GLN A 67 -10.43 -7.76 -1.58
C GLN A 67 -11.26 -7.04 -2.63
N LEU A 68 -10.63 -6.13 -3.38
CA LEU A 68 -11.27 -5.35 -4.44
C LEU A 68 -10.39 -5.35 -5.68
N ALA A 69 -10.95 -5.76 -6.82
CA ALA A 69 -10.21 -5.84 -8.09
C ALA A 69 -8.85 -6.59 -8.01
N GLY A 70 -8.75 -7.58 -7.11
CA GLY A 70 -7.54 -8.36 -6.85
C GLY A 70 -6.49 -7.67 -5.96
N VAL A 71 -6.80 -6.46 -5.45
CA VAL A 71 -5.98 -5.71 -4.49
C VAL A 71 -6.53 -5.95 -3.08
N THR A 72 -5.62 -6.26 -2.14
CA THR A 72 -5.94 -6.30 -0.72
C THR A 72 -6.06 -4.87 -0.20
N VAL A 73 -7.19 -4.48 0.35
CA VAL A 73 -7.40 -3.17 0.95
C VAL A 73 -7.52 -3.33 2.45
N ARG A 74 -6.70 -2.59 3.21
CA ARG A 74 -6.67 -2.64 4.67
C ARG A 74 -6.93 -1.29 5.29
N HIS A 75 -7.73 -1.29 6.35
CA HIS A 75 -8.03 -0.08 7.10
C HIS A 75 -6.89 0.26 8.06
N TRP A 76 -6.20 1.37 7.78
CA TRP A 76 -5.15 1.90 8.62
C TRP A 76 -5.72 2.85 9.68
N ARG A 77 -6.11 2.29 10.83
CA ARG A 77 -6.84 3.07 11.85
C ARG A 77 -5.95 4.00 12.68
N ASN A 78 -4.73 3.57 13.01
CA ASN A 78 -3.81 4.30 13.88
C ASN A 78 -2.35 3.83 13.71
N GLN A 79 -1.45 4.38 14.51
CA GLN A 79 -0.02 4.08 14.49
C GLN A 79 0.40 2.91 15.39
N GLU A 80 -0.56 2.20 16.00
CA GLU A 80 -0.31 1.20 17.06
C GLU A 80 -0.27 -0.24 16.52
N GLY A 81 -0.29 -0.42 15.19
CA GLY A 81 -0.26 -1.73 14.56
C GLY A 81 0.99 -2.54 14.94
N VAL A 82 0.80 -3.82 15.24
CA VAL A 82 1.86 -4.78 15.49
C VAL A 82 2.14 -5.54 14.20
N PHE A 83 3.39 -5.52 13.76
CA PHE A 83 3.84 -6.13 12.52
C PHE A 83 5.08 -6.98 12.76
N THR A 84 5.21 -8.05 11.99
CA THR A 84 6.39 -8.90 11.94
C THR A 84 7.06 -8.80 10.58
N ALA A 85 8.32 -9.25 10.45
CA ALA A 85 9.00 -9.30 9.15
C ALA A 85 8.23 -10.12 8.08
N GLY A 86 7.37 -11.07 8.49
CA GLY A 86 6.53 -11.83 7.56
C GLY A 86 5.33 -11.06 6.99
N ASP A 87 4.97 -9.93 7.61
CA ASP A 87 3.89 -9.05 7.15
C ASP A 87 4.35 -8.01 6.13
N VAL A 88 5.67 -7.87 5.93
CA VAL A 88 6.28 -6.84 5.10
C VAL A 88 6.40 -7.33 3.65
N ALA A 89 5.85 -6.54 2.72
CA ALA A 89 5.97 -6.79 1.29
C ALA A 89 7.39 -6.50 0.75
N ASP A 90 7.72 -7.07 -0.40
CA ASP A 90 9.02 -6.87 -1.08
C ASP A 90 9.30 -5.38 -1.38
N ILE A 91 8.23 -4.62 -1.66
CA ILE A 91 8.25 -3.17 -1.92
C ILE A 91 7.26 -2.49 -0.99
N VAL A 92 7.68 -1.38 -0.40
CA VAL A 92 6.86 -0.51 0.45
C VAL A 92 6.87 0.89 -0.17
N ILE A 93 5.68 1.42 -0.45
CA ILE A 93 5.47 2.78 -0.95
C ILE A 93 4.78 3.59 0.14
N GLU A 94 5.41 4.68 0.58
CA GLU A 94 4.73 5.76 1.29
C GLU A 94 4.26 6.80 0.27
N PHE A 95 3.01 7.24 0.38
CA PHE A 95 2.45 8.24 -0.51
C PHE A 95 2.47 9.61 0.18
N PHE A 96 3.07 10.62 -0.47
CA PHE A 96 3.28 11.96 0.09
C PHE A 96 3.92 11.98 1.48
N ALA A 97 4.97 11.17 1.68
CA ALA A 97 5.70 11.07 2.94
C ALA A 97 4.77 10.85 4.16
N CYS A 98 3.70 10.05 4.00
CA CYS A 98 2.82 9.71 5.11
C CYS A 98 3.58 8.94 6.21
N ASP A 99 3.31 9.25 7.48
CA ASP A 99 3.96 8.59 8.60
C ASP A 99 3.54 7.12 8.73
N ILE A 100 4.28 6.18 8.13
CA ILE A 100 4.05 4.73 8.28
C ILE A 100 4.13 4.32 9.78
N PRO A 101 3.33 3.33 10.24
CA PRO A 101 3.41 2.84 11.62
C PRO A 101 4.84 2.50 12.04
N PRO A 102 5.32 3.02 13.19
CA PRO A 102 6.67 2.70 13.68
C PRO A 102 6.92 1.20 13.80
N GLY A 103 5.89 0.41 14.16
CA GLY A 103 5.97 -1.05 14.20
C GLY A 103 6.23 -1.68 12.84
N TYR A 104 5.67 -1.10 11.76
CA TYR A 104 5.92 -1.58 10.39
C TYR A 104 7.35 -1.23 9.95
N ILE A 105 7.83 -0.03 10.25
CA ILE A 105 9.22 0.38 9.98
C ILE A 105 10.21 -0.52 10.73
N ALA A 106 9.93 -0.86 12.00
CA ALA A 106 10.74 -1.81 12.76
C ALA A 106 10.78 -3.19 12.08
N ALA A 107 9.62 -3.71 11.66
CA ALA A 107 9.54 -4.97 10.92
C ALA A 107 10.30 -4.93 9.58
N MET A 108 10.27 -3.80 8.86
CA MET A 108 11.07 -3.62 7.63
C MET A 108 12.58 -3.73 7.91
N ALA A 109 13.06 -3.22 9.05
CA ALA A 109 14.46 -3.27 9.43
C ALA A 109 14.94 -4.70 9.78
N GLU A 110 14.01 -5.55 10.24
CA GLU A 110 14.24 -6.97 10.56
C GLU A 110 14.25 -7.89 9.32
N CYS A 111 13.71 -7.43 8.19
CA CYS A 111 13.64 -8.22 6.96
C CYS A 111 15.04 -8.51 6.36
N ASN A 112 15.20 -9.71 5.79
CA ASN A 112 16.39 -10.11 5.04
C ASN A 112 16.02 -10.89 3.76
N PRO A 113 16.12 -10.28 2.56
CA PRO A 113 16.58 -8.91 2.31
C PRO A 113 15.59 -7.87 2.85
N ARG A 114 16.09 -6.66 3.11
CA ARG A 114 15.22 -5.51 3.44
C ARG A 114 14.35 -5.15 2.22
N PRO A 115 13.11 -4.72 2.43
CA PRO A 115 12.25 -4.31 1.34
C PRO A 115 12.78 -3.05 0.66
N VAL A 116 12.40 -2.86 -0.61
CA VAL A 116 12.62 -1.57 -1.28
C VAL A 116 11.61 -0.57 -0.74
N TRP A 117 12.09 0.53 -0.16
CA TRP A 117 11.23 1.61 0.36
C TRP A 117 11.28 2.81 -0.57
N LEU A 118 10.11 3.22 -1.08
CA LEU A 118 9.94 4.33 -1.99
C LEU A 118 8.98 5.36 -1.39
N ASN A 119 9.29 6.63 -1.58
CA ASN A 119 8.36 7.73 -1.35
C ASN A 119 7.81 8.21 -2.69
N LEU A 120 6.49 8.11 -2.86
CA LEU A 120 5.79 8.56 -4.07
C LEU A 120 5.29 9.99 -3.86
N GLU A 121 5.96 10.92 -4.54
CA GLU A 121 5.72 12.36 -4.47
C GLU A 121 4.71 12.85 -5.50
N GLY A 122 4.28 14.10 -5.32
CA GLY A 122 3.39 14.80 -6.23
C GLY A 122 4.04 15.09 -7.58
N LEU A 123 3.23 15.07 -8.64
CA LEU A 123 3.67 15.46 -9.97
C LEU A 123 3.98 16.96 -10.02
N SER A 124 5.18 17.33 -10.47
CA SER A 124 5.59 18.70 -10.80
C SER A 124 6.10 18.76 -12.23
N ALA A 125 5.90 19.89 -12.91
CA ALA A 125 6.30 20.14 -14.30
C ALA A 125 7.58 20.96 -14.41
#